data_AF-A0A661V0E5-F1
#
_entry.id   AF-A0A661V0E5-F1
#
_cell.length_a   1.000
_cell.length_b   1.000
_cell.length_c   1.000
_cell.angle_alpha   90.00
_cell.angle_beta   90.00
_cell.angle_gamma   90.00
#
_symmetry.space_group_name_H-M   'P 1'
#
loop_
_entity.id
_entity.type
_entity.pdbx_description
1 polymer ?
#
loop_
_entity_poly.entity_id
_entity_poly.type
_entity_poly.pdbx_seq_one_letter_code
_entity_poly.pdbx_strand_id
1 'polypeptide(L)' 'MIEAIFDQCVHLLVFLADHLGITYKEINVWIFVFIWPMLTFVLIGLVILQQRRIRSLLREVRALRESSSSK' A
#
# COMPACT_ATOMS: atom_id res chain seq x y z
N MET A 1 -0.90 16.83 21.79
CA MET A 1 -1.20 16.73 20.34
C MET A 1 -1.18 15.29 19.85
N ILE A 2 -0.10 14.53 20.10
CA ILE A 2 -0.03 13.09 19.75
C ILE A 2 -1.11 12.27 20.48
N GLU A 3 -1.33 12.55 21.77
CA GLU A 3 -2.36 11.86 22.57
C GLU A 3 -3.77 12.02 22.00
N ALA A 4 -4.13 13.23 21.54
CA ALA A 4 -5.44 13.47 20.93
C ALA A 4 -5.64 12.68 19.62
N ILE A 5 -4.59 12.57 18.79
CA ILE A 5 -4.64 11.78 17.56
C ILE A 5 -4.73 10.29 17.89
N PHE A 6 -3.98 9.84 18.89
CA PHE A 6 -4.02 8.46 19.36
C PHE A 6 -5.42 8.10 19.87
N ASP A 7 -6.02 8.95 20.72
CA ASP A 7 -7.38 8.75 21.22
C ASP A 7 -8.41 8.72 20.09
N GLN A 8 -8.29 9.60 19.09
CA GLN A 8 -9.19 9.55 17.92
C GLN A 8 -9.05 8.23 17.13
N CYS A 9 -7.83 7.74 16.93
CA CYS A 9 -7.61 6.45 16.28
C CYS A 9 -8.20 5.29 17.09
N VAL A 10 -8.03 5.31 18.41
CA VAL A 10 -8.60 4.29 19.31
C VAL A 10 -10.12 4.34 19.29
N HIS A 11 -10.72 5.54 19.38
CA HIS A 11 -12.18 5.72 19.30
C HIS A 11 -12.76 5.18 17.98
N LEU A 12 -12.10 5.43 16.85
CA LEU A 12 -12.50 4.88 15.55
C LEU A 12 -12.43 3.36 15.54
N LEU A 13 -11.35 2.78 16.10
CA LEU A 13 -11.19 1.33 16.19
C LEU A 13 -12.23 0.68 17.10
N VAL A 14 -12.53 1.29 18.25
CA VAL A 14 -13.56 0.81 19.18
C VAL A 14 -14.94 0.87 18.52
N PHE A 15 -15.26 1.97 17.84
CA PHE A 15 -16.51 2.08 17.09
C PHE A 15 -16.65 0.98 16.03
N LEU A 16 -15.56 0.69 15.31
CA LEU A 16 -15.54 -0.36 14.30
C LEU A 16 -15.65 -1.76 14.95
N ALA A 17 -15.01 -1.96 16.11
CA ALA A 17 -15.09 -3.21 16.88
C ALA A 17 -16.51 -3.47 17.37
N ASP A 18 -17.17 -2.46 17.93
CA ASP A 18 -18.56 -2.53 18.39
C ASP A 18 -19.51 -2.84 17.22
N HIS A 19 -19.28 -2.24 16.05
CA HIS A 19 -20.07 -2.52 14.85
C HIS A 19 -19.91 -3.96 14.35
N LEU A 20 -18.69 -4.50 14.45
CA LEU A 20 -18.36 -5.89 14.09
C LEU A 20 -18.74 -6.90 15.19
N GLY A 21 -19.11 -6.44 16.39
CA GLY A 21 -19.38 -7.28 17.56
C GLY A 21 -18.14 -7.98 18.12
N ILE A 22 -16.94 -7.44 17.87
CA ILE A 22 -15.64 -7.99 18.31
C ILE A 22 -14.99 -7.08 19.36
N THR A 23 -14.04 -7.61 20.12
CA THR A 23 -13.32 -6.81 21.11
C THR A 23 -12.24 -5.93 20.46
N TYR A 24 -11.88 -4.85 21.16
CA TYR A 24 -10.75 -3.98 20.76
C TYR A 24 -9.43 -4.76 20.56
N LYS A 25 -9.22 -5.84 21.32
CA LYS A 25 -8.02 -6.68 21.15
C LYS A 25 -8.05 -7.45 19.83
N GLU A 26 -9.22 -7.99 19.47
CA GLU A 26 -9.39 -8.76 18.24
C GLU A 26 -9.25 -7.87 17.01
N ILE A 27 -9.90 -6.70 16.97
CA ILE A 27 -9.79 -5.81 15.82
C ILE A 27 -8.35 -5.33 15.59
N ASN A 28 -7.59 -5.10 16.67
CA ASN A 28 -6.17 -4.78 16.57
C ASN A 28 -5.39 -5.91 15.91
N VAL A 29 -5.58 -7.16 16.35
CA VAL A 29 -4.92 -8.32 15.73
C VAL A 29 -5.30 -8.43 14.25
N TRP A 30 -6.59 -8.24 13.91
CA TRP A 30 -7.04 -8.25 12.52
C TRP A 30 -6.31 -7.20 11.66
N ILE A 31 -6.22 -5.95 12.14
CA ILE A 31 -5.57 -4.87 11.40
C ILE A 31 -4.06 -5.13 11.26
N PHE A 32 -3.35 -5.45 12.36
CA PHE A 32 -1.90 -5.57 12.34
C PHE A 32 -1.39 -6.86 11.72
N VAL A 33 -2.10 -7.98 11.89
CA VAL A 33 -1.63 -9.31 11.44
C VAL A 33 -2.17 -9.66 10.06
N PHE A 34 -3.36 -9.19 9.68
CA PHE A 34 -3.95 -9.53 8.38
C PHE A 34 -3.90 -8.36 7.41
N ILE A 35 -4.45 -7.21 7.80
CA ILE A 35 -4.55 -6.05 6.88
C ILE A 35 -3.16 -5.53 6.52
N TRP A 36 -2.28 -5.34 7.51
CA TRP A 36 -0.95 -4.78 7.27
C TRP A 36 -0.09 -5.66 6.35
N PRO A 37 0.02 -6.99 6.58
CA PRO A 37 0.78 -7.86 5.68
C PRO A 37 0.12 -7.96 4.30
N MET A 38 -1.21 -8.06 4.23
CA MET A 38 -1.93 -8.09 2.95
C MET A 38 -1.66 -6.83 2.13
N LEU A 39 -1.75 -5.66 2.76
CA LEU A 39 -1.43 -4.37 2.12
C LEU A 39 0.01 -4.39 1.60
N THR A 40 0.95 -4.85 2.40
CA THR A 40 2.37 -4.96 2.01
C THR A 40 2.56 -5.86 0.81
N PHE A 41 1.92 -7.04 0.79
CA PHE A 41 1.99 -7.95 -0.36
C PHE A 41 1.41 -7.33 -1.63
N VAL A 42 0.30 -6.60 -1.52
CA VAL A 42 -0.29 -5.87 -2.65
C VAL A 42 0.68 -4.79 -3.16
N LEU A 43 1.27 -4.00 -2.27
CA LEU A 43 2.26 -2.98 -2.66
C LEU A 43 3.48 -3.62 -3.32
N ILE A 44 4.01 -4.72 -2.79
CA ILE A 44 5.12 -5.45 -3.39
C ILE A 44 4.74 -5.92 -4.80
N GLY A 45 3.56 -6.50 -4.98
CA GLY A 45 3.05 -6.92 -6.28
C GLY A 45 2.97 -5.75 -7.28
N LEU A 46 2.41 -4.62 -6.85
CA LEU A 46 2.32 -3.40 -7.66
C LEU A 46 3.71 -2.88 -8.05
N VAL A 47 4.66 -2.83 -7.12
CA VAL A 47 6.04 -2.41 -7.38
C VAL A 47 6.69 -3.32 -8.43
N ILE A 48 6.53 -4.64 -8.31
CA ILE A 48 7.08 -5.59 -9.28
C ILE A 48 6.49 -5.36 -10.68
N LEU A 49 5.16 -5.19 -10.77
CA LEU A 49 4.48 -4.91 -12.05
C LEU A 49 4.95 -3.58 -12.65
N GLN A 50 5.06 -2.54 -11.83
CA GLN A 50 5.50 -1.22 -12.24
C GLN A 50 6.95 -1.23 -12.74
N GLN A 51 7.84 -1.96 -12.07
CA GLN A 51 9.22 -2.14 -12.53
C GLN A 51 9.29 -2.86 -13.88
N ARG A 52 8.43 -3.85 -14.13
CA ARG A 52 8.39 -4.53 -15.44
C ARG A 52 7.97 -3.56 -16.55
N ARG A 53 6.99 -2.69 -16.28
CA ARG A 53 6.53 -1.67 -17.24
C ARG A 53 7.59 -0.60 -17.50
N ILE A 54 8.29 -0.14 -16.47
CA ILE A 54 9.38 0.84 -16.63
C ILE A 54 10.51 0.27 -17.50
N ARG A 55 10.89 -0.99 -17.28
CA ARG A 55 11.93 -1.65 -18.08
C ARG A 55 11.56 -1.86 -19.55
N SER A 56 10.27 -2.03 -19.89
CA SER A 56 9.85 -2.09 -21.29
C SER A 56 9.87 -0.71 -21.94
N LEU A 57 9.35 0.31 -21.25
CA LEU A 57 9.31 1.69 -21.75
C LEU A 57 10.71 2.26 -21.96
N LEU A 58 11.65 1.99 -21.04
CA LEU A 58 13.02 2.46 -21.17
C LEU A 58 13.74 1.92 -22.43
N ARG A 59 13.43 0.68 -22.82
CA ARG A 59 14.00 0.09 -24.05
C ARG A 59 13.45 0.76 -25.30
N GLU A 60 12.15 1.04 -25.33
CA GLU A 60 11.50 1.73 -26.44
C GLU A 60 11.99 3.17 -26.60
N VAL A 61 12.10 3.92 -25.50
CA VAL A 61 12.66 5.28 -25.50
C VAL A 61 14.10 5.30 -26.00
N ARG A 62 14.91 4.30 -25.61
CA ARG A 62 16.31 4.20 -26.09
C ARG A 62 16.37 3.96 -27.60
N ALA A 63 15.56 3.04 -28.13
CA ALA A 63 15.49 2.75 -29.56
C ALA A 63 15.05 3.97 -30.38
N LEU A 64 14.04 4.71 -29.90
CA LEU A 64 13.59 5.95 -30.54
C LEU A 64 14.70 7.02 -30.56
N ARG A 65 15.42 7.20 -29.44
CA ARG A 65 16.52 8.16 -29.34
C ARG A 65 17.66 7.85 -30.32
N GLU A 66 18.02 6.59 -30.49
CA GLU A 66 19.02 6.17 -31.49
C GLU A 66 18.57 6.44 -32.93
N SER A 67 17.29 6.22 -33.24
CA SER A 67 16.72 6.53 -34.57
C SER A 67 16.63 8.03 -34.88
N SER A 68 16.49 8.88 -33.85
CA SER A 68 16.40 10.34 -33.99
C SER A 68 17.76 11.04 -34.01
N SER A 69 18.84 10.36 -33.58
CA SER A 69 20.20 10.91 -33.62
C SER A 69 20.96 10.58 -34.92
N SER A 70 20.41 9.69 -35.75
CA SER A 70 20.97 9.28 -37.05
C SER A 70 20.31 9.98 -38.25
N LYS A 71 19.27 10.79 -38.00
CA LYS A 71 18.63 11.70 -38.97
C LYS A 71 19.08 13.12 -38.71
#